data_AF-A0AAP8GF12-F1
#
_entry.id   AF-A0AAP8GF12-F1
#
_cell.length_a   1.000
_cell.length_b   1.000
_cell.length_c   1.000
_cell.angle_alpha   90.00
_cell.angle_beta   90.00
_cell.angle_gamma   90.00
#
_symmetry.space_group_name_H-M   'P 1'
#
loop_
_entity.id
_entity.type
_entity.pdbx_description
1 polymer ?
#
loop_
_entity_poly.entity_id
_entity_poly.type
_entity_poly.pdbx_seq_one_letter_code
_entity_poly.pdbx_strand_id
1 'polypeptide(L)'
;IRQLEELLRNGNREEIEYQKKHGGEISPLFKGNNDNMISSITTLGTPHNGTHASDLAGNEALVRQIVFDIGKMFGNKNSRVDFGLAQWGLKQKPNESYIDYVKRVKQSNLWKSKDNGFYDLTREGATDLNRKTSLNPNIVYKTYTGEATHKALNSDRQKADLNM
;
A
#
# COMPACT_ATOMS: atom_id res chain seq x y z
N ILE A 1 -1.94 3.94 -8.25
CA ILE A 1 -2.50 4.47 -9.53
C ILE A 1 -3.41 3.44 -10.21
N ARG A 2 -2.91 2.27 -10.66
CA ARG A 2 -3.74 1.23 -11.30
C ARG A 2 -5.02 0.87 -10.52
N GLN A 3 -4.90 0.69 -9.20
CA GLN A 3 -6.06 0.42 -8.33
C GLN A 3 -7.05 1.59 -8.25
N LEU A 4 -6.57 2.84 -8.27
CA LEU A 4 -7.45 4.02 -8.26
C LEU A 4 -8.26 4.08 -9.57
N GLU A 5 -7.61 3.87 -10.71
CA GLU A 5 -8.27 3.81 -12.02
C GLU A 5 -9.35 2.72 -12.05
N GLU A 6 -9.02 1.52 -11.58
CA GLU A 6 -9.96 0.41 -11.52
C GLU A 6 -11.18 0.75 -10.64
N LEU A 7 -10.97 1.38 -9.48
CA LEU A 7 -12.07 1.84 -8.63
C LEU A 7 -12.90 2.95 -9.30
N LEU A 8 -12.27 3.93 -9.95
CA LEU A 8 -12.99 4.99 -10.66
C LEU A 8 -13.90 4.41 -11.75
N ARG A 9 -13.40 3.46 -12.55
CA ARG A 9 -14.13 2.85 -13.66
C ARG A 9 -15.18 1.85 -13.19
N ASN A 10 -14.81 0.92 -12.31
CA ASN A 10 -15.64 -0.25 -11.96
C ASN A 10 -16.24 -0.19 -10.55
N GLY A 11 -15.81 0.76 -9.71
CA GLY A 11 -16.25 0.86 -8.32
C GLY A 11 -15.71 -0.27 -7.45
N ASN A 12 -16.39 -0.52 -6.33
CA ASN A 12 -16.13 -1.67 -5.47
C ASN A 12 -17.46 -2.40 -5.19
N ARG A 13 -17.56 -3.63 -5.69
CA ARG A 13 -18.77 -4.45 -5.54
C ARG A 13 -19.11 -4.75 -4.08
N GLU A 14 -18.12 -5.01 -3.24
CA GLU A 14 -18.34 -5.30 -1.82
C GLU A 14 -18.98 -4.10 -1.11
N GLU A 15 -18.49 -2.89 -1.39
CA GLU A 15 -19.04 -1.65 -0.84
C GLU A 15 -20.46 -1.36 -1.34
N ILE A 16 -20.73 -1.62 -2.63
CA ILE A 16 -22.07 -1.48 -3.22
C ILE A 16 -23.06 -2.44 -2.54
N GLU A 17 -22.69 -3.71 -2.39
CA GLU A 17 -23.56 -4.70 -1.74
C GLU A 17 -23.72 -4.43 -0.24
N TYR A 18 -22.66 -3.94 0.43
CA TYR A 18 -22.71 -3.54 1.82
C TYR A 18 -23.72 -2.40 2.03
N GLN A 19 -23.67 -1.35 1.20
CA GLN A 19 -24.59 -0.22 1.27
C GLN A 19 -26.02 -0.62 0.94
N LYS A 20 -26.25 -1.50 -0.05
CA LYS A 20 -27.60 -2.02 -0.34
C LYS A 20 -28.21 -2.74 0.86
N LYS A 21 -27.39 -3.51 1.59
CA LYS A 21 -27.84 -4.32 2.73
C LYS A 21 -28.04 -3.50 4.01
N HIS A 22 -27.19 -2.51 4.27
CA HIS A 22 -27.17 -1.80 5.56
C HIS A 22 -27.63 -0.33 5.47
N GLY A 23 -27.91 0.18 4.27
CA GLY A 23 -28.22 1.58 4.03
C GLY A 23 -27.00 2.50 4.22
N GLY A 24 -27.25 3.79 4.39
CA GLY A 24 -26.21 4.80 4.56
C GLY A 24 -25.65 5.35 3.24
N GLU A 25 -24.59 6.15 3.36
CA GLU A 25 -23.91 6.81 2.25
C GLU A 25 -22.81 5.91 1.66
N ILE A 26 -22.57 6.06 0.36
CA ILE A 26 -21.48 5.39 -0.36
C ILE A 26 -20.66 6.43 -1.13
N SER A 27 -19.33 6.35 -0.97
CA SER A 27 -18.38 7.19 -1.69
C SER A 27 -18.60 7.08 -3.21
N PRO A 28 -18.61 8.19 -3.97
CA PRO A 28 -18.67 8.15 -5.43
C PRO A 28 -17.59 7.27 -6.07
N LEU A 29 -16.42 7.17 -5.44
CA LEU A 29 -15.33 6.30 -5.89
C LEU A 29 -15.76 4.83 -5.98
N PHE A 30 -16.56 4.36 -5.02
CA PHE A 30 -16.97 2.95 -4.97
C PHE A 30 -18.19 2.64 -5.85
N LYS A 31 -18.85 3.66 -6.40
CA LYS A 31 -19.96 3.48 -7.34
C LYS A 31 -19.48 3.13 -8.76
N GLY A 32 -18.23 3.45 -9.10
CA GLY A 32 -17.70 3.30 -10.46
C GLY A 32 -18.28 4.32 -11.45
N ASN A 33 -18.17 4.02 -12.75
CA ASN A 33 -18.63 4.84 -13.88
C ASN A 33 -18.00 6.25 -13.97
N ASN A 34 -16.84 6.45 -13.36
CA ASN A 34 -16.05 7.67 -13.47
C ASN A 34 -14.88 7.45 -14.46
N ASP A 35 -15.20 6.97 -15.67
CA ASP A 35 -14.22 6.76 -16.73
C ASP A 35 -13.76 8.09 -17.36
N ASN A 36 -12.69 8.06 -18.17
CA ASN A 36 -12.08 9.22 -18.83
C ASN A 36 -11.49 10.29 -17.89
N MET A 37 -11.31 9.98 -16.60
CA MET A 37 -10.60 10.86 -15.66
C MET A 37 -9.07 10.75 -15.73
N ILE A 38 -8.55 9.69 -16.34
CA ILE A 38 -7.12 9.39 -16.44
C ILE A 38 -6.78 9.17 -17.92
N SER A 39 -5.83 9.93 -18.46
CA SER A 39 -5.39 9.78 -19.86
C SER A 39 -4.20 8.83 -20.01
N SER A 40 -3.34 8.73 -18.99
CA SER A 40 -2.15 7.89 -19.03
C SER A 40 -1.72 7.41 -17.64
N ILE A 41 -1.12 6.23 -17.58
CA ILE A 41 -0.47 5.68 -16.39
C ILE A 41 0.98 5.37 -16.75
N THR A 42 1.90 6.17 -16.20
CA THR A 42 3.35 5.98 -16.36
C THR A 42 3.97 5.55 -15.05
N THR A 43 4.72 4.44 -15.06
CA THR A 43 5.37 3.89 -13.85
C THR A 43 6.88 3.83 -14.01
N LEU A 44 7.60 4.09 -12.91
CA LEU A 44 9.06 4.12 -12.85
C LEU A 44 9.51 3.18 -11.72
N GLY A 45 10.30 2.16 -12.03
CA GLY A 45 10.83 1.21 -11.04
C GLY A 45 9.76 0.51 -10.19
N THR A 46 8.52 0.43 -10.68
CA THR A 46 7.38 -0.04 -9.88
C THR A 46 7.39 -1.57 -9.78
N PRO A 47 7.27 -2.14 -8.56
CA PRO A 47 7.26 -3.59 -8.36
C PRO A 47 5.88 -4.18 -8.75
N HIS A 48 5.54 -4.16 -10.04
CA HIS A 48 4.25 -4.64 -10.54
C HIS A 48 3.97 -6.12 -10.22
N ASN A 49 5.02 -6.91 -10.00
CA ASN A 49 4.94 -8.32 -9.62
C ASN A 49 5.50 -8.57 -8.21
N GLY A 50 5.59 -7.51 -7.39
CA GLY A 50 6.21 -7.54 -6.07
C GLY A 50 7.73 -7.64 -6.14
N THR A 51 8.37 -7.75 -4.97
CA THR A 51 9.82 -7.87 -4.84
C THR A 51 10.21 -8.89 -3.76
N HIS A 52 11.25 -9.67 -4.03
CA HIS A 52 11.86 -10.56 -3.04
C HIS A 52 12.37 -9.79 -1.81
N ALA A 53 12.71 -8.51 -1.94
CA ALA A 53 13.11 -7.68 -0.80
C ALA A 53 11.97 -7.54 0.23
N SER A 54 10.71 -7.49 -0.21
CA SER A 54 9.58 -7.48 0.72
C SER A 54 9.34 -8.88 1.29
N ASP A 55 9.35 -9.91 0.45
CA ASP A 55 9.14 -11.29 0.88
C ASP A 55 10.15 -11.76 1.94
N LEU A 56 11.43 -11.38 1.79
CA LEU A 56 12.54 -11.89 2.59
C LEU A 56 12.97 -10.96 3.73
N ALA A 57 12.55 -9.70 3.73
CA ALA A 57 12.97 -8.73 4.75
C ALA A 57 11.88 -7.73 5.10
N GLY A 58 11.32 -7.01 4.12
CA GLY A 58 10.41 -5.90 4.37
C GLY A 58 9.11 -6.29 5.08
N ASN A 59 8.54 -7.46 4.75
CA ASN A 59 7.31 -7.98 5.34
C ASN A 59 7.56 -8.95 6.50
N GLU A 60 8.81 -9.12 6.96
CA GLU A 60 9.07 -9.86 8.18
C GLU A 60 8.40 -9.19 9.38
N ALA A 61 7.90 -9.99 10.32
CA ALA A 61 7.17 -9.48 11.48
C ALA A 61 7.99 -8.47 12.29
N LEU A 62 9.30 -8.72 12.46
CA LEU A 62 10.18 -7.82 13.20
C LEU A 62 10.37 -6.48 12.50
N VAL A 63 10.59 -6.48 11.18
CA VAL A 63 10.77 -5.25 10.39
C VAL A 63 9.50 -4.42 10.38
N ARG A 64 8.34 -5.05 10.14
CA ARG A 64 7.04 -4.36 10.23
C ARG A 64 6.79 -3.78 11.61
N GLN A 65 7.11 -4.54 12.67
CA GLN A 65 6.95 -4.08 14.04
C GLN A 65 7.77 -2.81 14.31
N ILE A 66 9.04 -2.80 13.89
CA ILE A 66 9.92 -1.61 14.03
C ILE A 66 9.33 -0.41 13.30
N VAL A 67 8.90 -0.57 12.04
CA VAL A 67 8.35 0.54 11.26
C VAL A 67 7.03 1.05 11.85
N PHE A 68 6.14 0.16 12.29
CA PHE A 68 4.90 0.56 12.94
C PHE A 68 5.14 1.17 14.32
N ASP A 69 6.18 0.76 15.05
CA ASP A 69 6.58 1.41 16.31
C ASP A 69 7.11 2.83 16.09
N ILE A 70 7.84 3.06 14.99
CA ILE A 70 8.21 4.41 14.54
C ILE A 70 6.94 5.20 14.19
N GLY A 71 6.02 4.63 13.41
CA GLY A 71 4.74 5.25 13.07
C GLY A 71 3.93 5.62 14.31
N LYS A 72 3.89 4.75 15.33
CA LYS A 72 3.27 5.01 16.63
C LYS A 72 3.94 6.18 17.35
N MET A 73 5.27 6.25 17.36
CA MET A 73 6.03 7.33 18.00
C MET A 73 5.69 8.69 17.35
N PHE A 74 5.65 8.75 16.02
CA PHE A 74 5.28 9.95 15.28
C PHE A 74 3.77 10.20 15.20
N GLY A 75 2.92 9.27 15.65
CA GLY A 75 1.48 9.48 15.78
C GLY A 75 1.08 10.38 16.96
N ASN A 76 2.02 10.83 17.78
CA ASN A 76 1.74 11.71 18.92
C ASN A 76 1.18 13.07 18.46
N LYS A 77 0.46 13.77 19.34
CA LYS A 77 -0.29 15.00 19.00
C LYS A 77 0.57 16.20 18.65
N ASN A 78 1.86 16.17 19.00
CA ASN A 78 2.83 17.24 18.74
C ASN A 78 3.71 16.96 17.51
N SER A 79 3.58 15.78 16.90
CA SER A 79 4.36 15.40 15.73
C SER A 79 3.95 16.21 14.50
N ARG A 80 4.95 16.62 13.72
CA ARG A 80 4.78 17.24 12.39
C ARG A 80 4.90 16.22 11.24
N VAL A 81 5.11 14.96 11.56
CA VAL A 81 5.25 13.86 10.60
C VAL A 81 4.03 12.95 10.71
N ASP A 82 3.41 12.65 9.58
CA ASP A 82 2.30 11.71 9.47
C ASP A 82 2.68 10.56 8.53
N PHE A 83 2.64 9.34 9.05
CA PHE A 83 2.93 8.10 8.30
C PHE A 83 1.68 7.52 7.61
N GLY A 84 0.52 8.17 7.72
CA GLY A 84 -0.73 7.71 7.08
C GLY A 84 -1.34 6.48 7.75
N LEU A 85 -1.23 6.38 9.09
CA LEU A 85 -1.72 5.24 9.89
C LEU A 85 -2.85 5.63 10.86
N ALA A 86 -3.41 6.84 10.72
CA ALA A 86 -4.47 7.33 11.60
C ALA A 86 -5.75 6.48 11.56
N GLN A 87 -6.10 5.92 10.39
CA GLN A 87 -7.20 4.97 10.18
C GLN A 87 -7.04 3.68 11.00
N TRP A 88 -5.81 3.32 11.34
CA TRP A 88 -5.48 2.20 12.24
C TRP A 88 -5.47 2.60 13.73
N GLY A 89 -5.81 3.86 14.02
CA GLY A 89 -5.78 4.44 15.36
C GLY A 89 -4.41 4.99 15.77
N LEU A 90 -3.39 5.01 14.91
CA LEU A 90 -2.05 5.53 15.24
C LEU A 90 -1.99 7.06 15.13
N LYS A 91 -2.96 7.72 15.78
CA LYS A 91 -2.97 9.17 16.01
C LYS A 91 -3.45 9.42 17.44
N GLN A 92 -2.64 10.13 18.22
CA GLN A 92 -3.00 10.54 19.57
C GLN A 92 -4.10 11.62 19.48
N LYS A 93 -5.20 11.43 20.21
CA LYS A 93 -6.29 12.40 20.26
C LYS A 93 -5.87 13.66 21.04
N PRO A 94 -6.45 14.83 20.79
CA PRO A 94 -6.06 16.08 21.47
C PRO A 94 -6.03 15.98 23.01
N ASN A 95 -7.03 15.31 23.58
CA ASN A 95 -7.24 15.15 25.03
C ASN A 95 -6.78 13.78 25.57
N GLU A 96 -6.03 13.00 24.80
CA GLU A 96 -5.56 11.67 25.22
C GLU A 96 -4.15 11.75 25.83
N SER A 97 -3.94 11.09 26.98
CA SER A 97 -2.60 10.96 27.56
C SER A 97 -1.74 10.06 26.67
N TYR A 98 -0.42 10.23 26.69
CA TYR A 98 0.46 9.37 25.89
C TYR A 98 0.38 7.89 26.30
N ILE A 99 0.15 7.62 27.60
CA ILE A 99 0.01 6.25 28.11
C ILE A 99 -1.26 5.60 27.56
N ASP A 100 -2.37 6.32 27.54
CA ASP A 100 -3.64 5.79 27.02
C ASP A 100 -3.57 5.58 25.50
N TYR A 101 -2.92 6.50 24.79
CA TYR A 101 -2.60 6.34 23.38
C TYR A 101 -1.84 5.05 23.11
N VAL A 102 -0.75 4.78 23.84
CA VAL A 102 0.04 3.56 23.68
C VAL A 102 -0.78 2.31 24.00
N LYS A 103 -1.60 2.33 25.06
CA LYS A 103 -2.48 1.19 25.41
C LYS A 103 -3.48 0.90 24.28
N ARG A 104 -4.11 1.93 23.71
CA ARG A 104 -5.06 1.80 22.61
C ARG A 104 -4.40 1.29 21.34
N VAL A 105 -3.24 1.84 20.97
CA VAL A 105 -2.51 1.43 19.76
C VAL A 105 -2.03 -0.02 19.83
N LYS A 106 -1.66 -0.53 21.01
CA LYS A 106 -1.33 -1.96 21.19
C LYS A 106 -2.47 -2.91 20.81
N GLN A 107 -3.72 -2.45 20.84
CA GLN A 107 -4.90 -3.23 20.46
C GLN A 107 -5.29 -3.08 18.99
N SER A 108 -4.54 -2.31 18.19
CA SER A 108 -4.84 -2.10 16.77
C SER A 108 -4.77 -3.40 15.97
N ASN A 109 -5.68 -3.58 15.00
CA ASN A 109 -5.64 -4.72 14.09
C ASN A 109 -4.48 -4.63 13.08
N LEU A 110 -3.83 -3.48 12.95
CA LEU A 110 -2.70 -3.25 12.05
C LEU A 110 -1.60 -4.31 12.22
N TRP A 111 -1.29 -4.70 13.46
CA TRP A 111 -0.19 -5.62 13.79
C TRP A 111 -0.32 -7.00 13.14
N LYS A 112 -1.54 -7.40 12.77
CA LYS A 112 -1.86 -8.71 12.18
C LYS A 112 -2.46 -8.59 10.77
N SER A 113 -2.64 -7.37 10.29
CA SER A 113 -3.34 -7.10 9.04
C SER A 113 -2.45 -7.38 7.82
N LYS A 114 -3.08 -7.77 6.71
CA LYS A 114 -2.49 -7.76 5.37
C LYS A 114 -2.78 -6.43 4.63
N ASP A 115 -3.65 -5.59 5.16
CA ASP A 115 -3.99 -4.27 4.60
C ASP A 115 -2.91 -3.24 4.95
N ASN A 116 -1.75 -3.39 4.32
CA ASN A 116 -0.61 -2.48 4.45
C ASN A 116 0.35 -2.61 3.25
N GLY A 117 1.14 -1.55 3.02
CA GLY A 117 2.07 -1.51 1.90
C GLY A 117 3.17 -2.58 1.93
N PHE A 118 3.56 -3.11 3.10
CA PHE A 118 4.56 -4.20 3.13
C PHE A 118 4.03 -5.46 2.47
N TYR A 119 2.77 -5.83 2.76
CA TYR A 119 2.13 -6.97 2.12
C TYR A 119 1.93 -6.73 0.62
N ASP A 120 1.45 -5.55 0.22
CA ASP A 120 1.23 -5.22 -1.20
C ASP A 120 2.54 -5.20 -2.03
N LEU A 121 3.69 -4.99 -1.40
CA LEU A 121 5.02 -5.09 -2.04
C LEU A 121 5.54 -6.53 -2.15
N THR A 122 4.93 -7.50 -1.46
CA THR A 122 5.26 -8.91 -1.64
C THR A 122 4.82 -9.40 -3.01
N ARG A 123 5.41 -10.51 -3.48
CA ARG A 123 4.95 -11.14 -4.74
C ARG A 123 3.51 -11.63 -4.64
N GLU A 124 3.08 -12.12 -3.48
CA GLU A 124 1.70 -12.56 -3.22
C GLU A 124 0.73 -11.37 -3.30
N GLY A 125 0.97 -10.32 -2.51
CA GLY A 125 0.10 -9.14 -2.47
C GLY A 125 0.03 -8.42 -3.81
N ALA A 126 1.15 -8.27 -4.51
CA ALA A 126 1.16 -7.70 -5.86
C ALA A 126 0.38 -8.56 -6.87
N THR A 127 0.44 -9.89 -6.75
CA THR A 127 -0.35 -10.79 -7.60
C THR A 127 -1.85 -10.64 -7.33
N ASP A 128 -2.24 -10.51 -6.06
CA ASP A 128 -3.64 -10.27 -5.69
C ASP A 128 -4.16 -8.92 -6.19
N LEU A 129 -3.32 -7.87 -6.15
CA LEU A 129 -3.63 -6.58 -6.77
C LEU A 129 -3.74 -6.70 -8.30
N ASN A 130 -2.86 -7.46 -8.95
CA ASN A 130 -2.89 -7.68 -10.39
C ASN A 130 -4.21 -8.33 -10.82
N ARG A 131 -4.70 -9.34 -10.09
CA ARG A 131 -5.99 -10.01 -10.35
C ARG A 131 -7.19 -9.08 -10.22
N LYS A 132 -7.07 -8.01 -9.43
CA LYS A 132 -8.12 -7.03 -9.19
C LYS A 132 -8.09 -5.85 -10.17
N THR A 133 -7.17 -5.81 -11.13
CA THR A 133 -7.05 -4.69 -12.07
C THR A 133 -7.09 -5.18 -13.51
N SER A 134 -7.64 -4.35 -14.39
CA SER A 134 -7.76 -4.62 -15.83
C SER A 134 -7.14 -3.49 -16.65
N LEU A 135 -6.86 -3.74 -17.94
CA LEU A 135 -6.44 -2.68 -18.87
C LEU A 135 -7.65 -1.89 -19.33
N ASN A 136 -7.57 -0.56 -19.24
CA ASN A 136 -8.54 0.35 -19.83
C ASN A 136 -8.07 0.71 -21.25
N PRO A 137 -8.84 0.43 -22.31
CA PRO A 137 -8.44 0.69 -23.70
C PRO A 137 -8.26 2.19 -24.02
N ASN A 138 -8.81 3.08 -23.18
CA ASN A 138 -8.73 4.53 -23.37
C ASN A 138 -7.49 5.15 -22.70
N ILE A 139 -6.65 4.35 -22.03
CA ILE A 139 -5.49 4.81 -21.27
C ILE A 139 -4.19 4.39 -21.95
N VAL A 140 -3.25 5.33 -22.05
CA VAL A 140 -1.88 5.02 -22.45
C VAL A 140 -1.08 4.52 -21.26
N TYR A 141 -0.59 3.29 -21.31
CA TYR A 141 0.27 2.70 -20.27
C TYR A 141 1.74 2.74 -20.70
N LYS A 142 2.63 3.22 -19.81
CA LYS A 142 4.07 3.29 -20.03
C LYS A 142 4.82 2.83 -18.79
N THR A 143 5.86 2.02 -18.98
CA THR A 143 6.72 1.57 -17.87
C THR A 143 8.18 1.91 -18.17
N TYR A 144 8.90 2.28 -17.12
CA TYR A 144 10.35 2.48 -17.13
C TYR A 144 10.97 1.62 -16.02
N THR A 145 11.98 0.83 -16.38
CA THR A 145 12.71 -0.05 -15.48
C THR A 145 14.17 0.35 -15.48
N GLY A 146 14.80 0.34 -14.30
CA GLY A 146 16.24 0.49 -14.14
C GLY A 146 16.84 -0.80 -13.60
N GLU A 147 18.10 -1.05 -13.96
CA GLU A 147 18.93 -2.12 -13.43
C GLU A 147 20.26 -1.47 -12.99
N ALA A 148 20.70 -1.79 -11.78
CA ALA A 148 21.95 -1.28 -11.19
C ALA A 148 22.78 -2.46 -10.63
N THR A 149 22.78 -3.55 -11.39
CA THR A 149 23.46 -4.80 -11.04
C THR A 149 24.19 -5.37 -12.24
N HIS A 150 25.24 -6.15 -11.97
CA HIS A 150 25.95 -6.94 -12.95
C HIS A 150 26.13 -8.40 -12.49
N LYS A 151 26.25 -9.30 -13.47
CA LYS A 151 26.51 -10.73 -13.22
C LYS A 151 27.88 -10.92 -12.57
N ALA A 152 27.95 -11.75 -11.52
CA ALA A 152 29.20 -12.11 -10.90
C ALA A 152 30.04 -13.04 -11.81
N LEU A 153 31.37 -12.88 -11.82
CA LEU A 153 32.28 -13.61 -12.73
C LEU A 153 32.10 -15.14 -12.72
N ASN A 154 31.81 -15.75 -11.57
CA ASN A 154 31.71 -17.21 -11.41
C ASN A 154 30.37 -17.65 -10.79
N SER A 155 29.28 -16.91 -11.04
CA SER A 155 27.96 -17.26 -10.50
C SER A 155 26.84 -16.67 -11.34
N ASP A 156 25.67 -17.31 -11.34
CA ASP A 156 24.44 -16.72 -11.89
C ASP A 156 23.79 -15.67 -10.97
N ARG A 157 24.48 -15.30 -9.88
CA ARG A 157 24.06 -14.23 -8.98
C ARG A 157 24.38 -12.85 -9.57
N GLN A 158 23.49 -11.91 -9.27
CA GLN A 158 23.66 -10.48 -9.52
C GLN A 158 24.35 -9.82 -8.33
N LYS A 159 25.22 -8.83 -8.59
CA LYS A 159 25.85 -7.97 -7.58
C LYS A 159 25.54 -6.52 -7.91
N ALA A 160 25.43 -5.70 -6.88
CA ALA A 160 25.28 -4.26 -7.03
C ALA A 160 26.45 -3.65 -7.82
N ASP A 161 26.14 -2.69 -8.70
CA ASP A 161 27.15 -1.85 -9.31
C ASP A 161 27.85 -0.97 -8.27
N LEU A 162 29.05 -0.48 -8.59
CA LEU A 162 29.90 0.26 -7.65
C LEU A 162 29.25 1.54 -7.08
N ASN A 163 28.32 2.15 -7.82
CA ASN A 163 27.69 3.43 -7.48
C ASN A 163 26.22 3.29 -7.02
N MET A 164 25.81 2.10 -6.57
CA MET A 164 24.46 1.87 -6.02
C MET A 164 24.32 2.42 -4.60
#